data_AF-A0A917KYE0-F1
#
_entry.id   AF-A0A917KYE0-F1
#
_cell.length_a   1.000
_cell.length_b   1.000
_cell.length_c   1.000
_cell.angle_alpha   90.00
_cell.angle_beta   90.00
_cell.angle_gamma   90.00
#
_symmetry.space_group_name_H-M   'P 1'
#
loop_
_entity.id
_entity.type
_entity.pdbx_description
1 polymer ?
#
loop_
_entity_poly.entity_id
_entity_poly.type
_entity_poly.pdbx_seq_one_letter_code
_entity_poly.pdbx_strand_id
1 'polypeptide(L)' 'MASPAVEATAPKSEAEMNEEVASIAKRHRISPAIVREIMRRSGATDRSMIEREIAKGKARR' A
#
# COMPACT_ATOMS: atom_id res chain seq x y z
N MET A 1 -24.71 -13.92 17.18
CA MET A 1 -23.35 -13.36 17.13
C MET A 1 -22.70 -13.87 15.86
N ALA A 2 -22.67 -13.06 14.80
CA ALA A 2 -22.14 -13.48 13.50
C ALA A 2 -20.66 -13.11 13.41
N SER A 3 -19.85 -14.12 13.08
CA SER A 3 -18.39 -14.15 13.03
C SER A 3 -17.76 -13.01 12.22
N PRO A 4 -16.56 -12.53 12.59
CA PRO A 4 -15.83 -11.56 11.77
C PRO A 4 -15.39 -12.22 10.48
N ALA A 5 -15.72 -11.58 9.36
CA ALA A 5 -15.31 -11.98 8.03
C ALA A 5 -13.78 -12.03 7.95
N VAL A 6 -13.24 -13.24 7.79
CA VAL A 6 -11.92 -13.42 7.19
C VAL A 6 -12.14 -13.18 5.70
N GLU A 7 -12.03 -11.91 5.31
CA GLU A 7 -11.96 -11.52 3.91
C GLU A 7 -10.64 -12.07 3.38
N ALA A 8 -10.70 -13.31 2.88
CA ALA A 8 -9.62 -13.96 2.18
C ALA A 8 -9.24 -13.05 1.01
N THR A 9 -8.10 -12.36 1.16
CA THR A 9 -7.53 -11.49 0.16
C THR A 9 -7.17 -12.38 -1.02
N ALA A 10 -8.05 -12.43 -2.02
CA ALA A 10 -7.70 -12.99 -3.31
C ALA A 10 -6.41 -12.31 -3.79
N PRO A 11 -5.49 -13.02 -4.44
CA PRO A 11 -4.28 -12.40 -4.99
C PRO A 11 -4.73 -11.30 -5.96
N LYS A 12 -4.55 -10.03 -5.56
CA LYS A 12 -4.84 -8.87 -6.42
C LYS A 12 -4.06 -9.07 -7.71
N SER A 13 -4.73 -8.88 -8.84
CA SER A 13 -4.06 -8.89 -10.13
C SER A 13 -2.99 -7.79 -10.18
N GLU A 14 -1.95 -7.98 -10.98
CA GLU A 14 -0.89 -6.98 -11.13
C GLU A 14 -1.45 -5.62 -11.61
N ALA A 15 -2.54 -5.64 -12.39
CA ALA A 15 -3.24 -4.44 -12.83
C ALA A 15 -3.86 -3.67 -11.65
N GLU A 16 -4.62 -4.35 -10.79
CA GLU A 16 -5.22 -3.74 -9.59
C GLU A 16 -4.16 -3.21 -8.63
N MET A 17 -3.05 -3.94 -8.47
CA MET A 17 -1.95 -3.49 -7.63
C MET A 17 -1.26 -2.24 -8.19
N ASN A 18 -1.12 -2.14 -9.52
CA ASN A 18 -0.59 -0.95 -10.18
C ASN A 18 -1.52 0.26 -10.03
N GLU A 19 -2.83 0.07 -10.14
CA GLU A 19 -3.82 1.12 -9.91
C GLU A 19 -3.80 1.61 -8.45
N GLU A 20 -3.70 0.69 -7.50
CA GLU A 20 -3.60 1.01 -6.08
C GLU A 20 -2.31 1.80 -5.77
N VAL A 21 -1.18 1.36 -6.33
CA VAL A 21 0.10 2.07 -6.24
C VAL A 21 -0.02 3.49 -6.79
N ALA A 22 -0.65 3.67 -7.95
CA ALA A 22 -0.84 4.99 -8.55
C ALA A 22 -1.76 5.88 -7.70
N SER A 23 -2.82 5.31 -7.12
CA SER A 23 -3.76 6.00 -6.22
C SER A 23 -3.06 6.51 -4.95
N ILE A 24 -2.27 5.65 -4.30
CA ILE A 24 -1.48 6.01 -3.10
C ILE A 24 -0.45 7.09 -3.46
N ALA A 25 0.27 6.92 -4.56
CA ALA A 25 1.27 7.87 -5.03
C ALA A 25 0.66 9.26 -5.26
N LYS A 26 -0.48 9.33 -5.95
CA LYS A 26 -1.22 10.56 -6.20
C LYS A 26 -1.69 11.23 -4.90
N ARG A 27 -2.26 10.46 -3.97
CA ARG A 27 -2.75 10.95 -2.66
C ARG A 27 -1.63 11.57 -1.84
N HIS A 28 -0.48 10.91 -1.77
CA HIS A 28 0.64 11.35 -0.95
C HIS A 28 1.60 12.31 -1.69
N ARG A 29 1.34 12.61 -2.96
CA ARG A 29 2.19 13.43 -3.84
C ARG A 29 3.64 12.91 -3.89
N ILE A 30 3.79 11.60 -4.08
CA ILE A 30 5.08 10.93 -4.21
C ILE A 30 5.13 10.14 -5.52
N SER A 31 6.32 9.72 -5.94
CA SER A 31 6.46 8.86 -7.11
C SER A 31 5.92 7.45 -6.82
N PRO A 32 5.23 6.81 -7.79
CA PRO A 32 4.86 5.39 -7.72
C PRO A 32 6.05 4.46 -7.42
N ALA A 33 7.25 4.84 -7.84
CA ALA A 33 8.48 4.09 -7.55
C ALA A 33 8.76 4.00 -6.04
N ILE A 34 8.47 5.07 -5.29
CA ILE A 34 8.64 5.08 -3.82
C ILE A 34 7.66 4.11 -3.17
N VAL A 35 6.42 4.06 -3.65
CA VAL A 35 5.40 3.12 -3.15
C VAL A 35 5.83 1.67 -3.40
N ARG A 36 6.28 1.35 -4.62
CA ARG A 36 6.80 0.00 -4.95
C ARG A 36 8.01 -0.36 -4.11
N GLU A 37 8.91 0.58 -3.86
CA GLU A 37 10.07 0.32 -3.00
C GLU A 37 9.67 0.09 -1.55
N ILE A 38 8.66 0.80 -1.03
CA ILE A 38 8.09 0.54 0.29
C ILE A 38 7.53 -0.88 0.33
N MET A 39 6.68 -1.26 -0.63
CA MET A 39 6.11 -2.62 -0.71
C MET A 39 7.20 -3.69 -0.76
N ARG A 40 8.26 -3.47 -1.55
CA ARG A 40 9.41 -4.37 -1.65
C ARG A 40 10.21 -4.48 -0.35
N ARG A 41 10.40 -3.38 0.38
CA ARG A 41 11.21 -3.34 1.61
C ARG A 41 10.46 -3.87 2.83
N SER A 42 9.17 -3.53 2.95
CA SER A 42 8.36 -3.92 4.11
C SER A 42 7.60 -5.22 3.90
N GLY A 43 7.48 -5.70 2.66
CA GLY A 43 6.58 -6.80 2.31
C GLY A 43 5.09 -6.44 2.44
N ALA A 44 4.78 -5.16 2.68
CA ALA A 44 3.40 -4.73 2.88
C ALA A 44 2.64 -4.70 1.55
N THR A 45 1.55 -5.45 1.51
CA THR A 45 0.53 -5.38 0.45
C THR A 45 -0.68 -4.56 0.89
N ASP A 46 -0.79 -4.29 2.19
CA ASP A 46 -1.88 -3.51 2.76
C ASP A 46 -1.64 -2.01 2.64
N ARG A 47 -2.65 -1.31 2.10
CA ARG A 47 -2.66 0.13 1.97
C ARG A 47 -2.30 0.86 3.26
N SER A 48 -2.90 0.47 4.39
CA SER A 48 -2.66 1.13 5.69
C SER A 48 -1.20 1.01 6.16
N MET A 49 -0.54 -0.12 5.88
CA MET A 49 0.87 -0.32 6.21
C MET A 49 1.77 0.53 5.31
N ILE A 50 1.47 0.57 4.01
CA ILE A 50 2.18 1.41 3.04
C ILE A 50 2.05 2.90 3.42
N GLU A 51 0.83 3.37 3.73
CA GLU A 51 0.60 4.76 4.13
C GLU A 51 1.36 5.13 5.43
N ARG A 52 1.48 4.19 6.38
CA ARG A 52 2.29 4.37 7.61
C ARG A 52 3.78 4.51 7.30
N GLU A 53 4.32 3.70 6.40
CA GLU A 53 5.73 3.80 5.97
C GLU A 53 5.99 5.11 5.21
N ILE A 54 5.05 5.55 4.37
CA ILE A 54 5.13 6.86 3.70
C ILE A 54 5.17 7.99 4.75
N ALA A 55 4.31 7.94 5.76
CA ALA A 55 4.28 8.95 6.82
C ALA A 55 5.60 9.01 7.61
N LYS A 56 6.17 7.85 7.97
CA LYS A 56 7.51 7.78 8.58
C LYS A 56 8.60 8.37 7.67
N GLY A 57 8.54 8.08 6.37
CA GLY A 57 9.47 8.61 5.39
C GLY A 57 9.41 10.13 5.24
N LYS A 58 8.19 10.71 5.31
CA LYS A 58 7.99 12.17 5.33
C LYS A 58 8.42 12.82 6.64
N ALA A 59 8.20 12.18 7.79
CA ALA A 59 8.61 12.74 9.07
C ALA A 59 10.15 12.78 9.24
N ARG A 60 10.88 11.96 8.49
CA ARG A 60 12.36 11.90 8.51
C ARG A 60 13.05 12.85 7.53
N ARG A 61 12.31 13.46 6.59
CA ARG A 61 12.83 14.34 5.55
C ARG A 61 12.26 15.74 5.71
#